data_AF-A0A8I1Q2R2-F1
#
_entry.id   AF-A0A8I1Q2R2-F1
#
_cell.length_a   1.000
_cell.length_b   1.000
_cell.length_c   1.000
_cell.angle_alpha   90.00
_cell.angle_beta   90.00
_cell.angle_gamma   90.00
#
_symmetry.space_group_name_H-M   'P 1'
#
loop_
_entity.id
_entity.type
_entity.pdbx_description
1 polymer ?
#
loop_
_entity_poly.entity_id
_entity_poly.type
_entity_poly.pdbx_seq_one_letter_code
_entity_poly.pdbx_strand_id
1 'polypeptide(L)'
;MTARRTEVSDSHQGRTTVSAPARVTPSVAQTTSKTPRGTLYRGNEGMWSWVLHRITGVAIFFFLLVHVLDTALIRVSPEAYDAVIGTYKNPIMGLGEVALVAAIAYHAYNGLRIIAVDLWPWATRHQRQLWWGVIGLWAVTLAGFAPRHLINVFANVGGH
;
A
#
# COMPACT_ATOMS: atom_id res chain seq x y z
N MET A 1 1.21 -45.33 -86.51
CA MET A 1 1.61 -45.50 -85.11
C MET A 1 0.92 -44.40 -84.33
N THR A 2 -0.29 -44.65 -83.82
CA THR A 2 -1.15 -43.60 -83.24
C THR A 2 -1.91 -44.18 -82.05
N ALA A 3 -1.39 -43.96 -80.85
CA ALA A 3 -2.02 -44.39 -79.60
C ALA A 3 -2.52 -43.16 -78.82
N ARG A 4 -3.85 -43.02 -78.84
CA ARG A 4 -4.75 -42.60 -77.76
C ARG A 4 -4.15 -41.70 -76.66
N ARG A 5 -4.43 -40.40 -76.77
CA ARG A 5 -4.35 -39.40 -75.71
C ARG A 5 -5.45 -39.69 -74.67
N THR A 6 -5.07 -40.02 -73.44
CA THR A 6 -5.97 -40.11 -72.30
C THR A 6 -6.35 -38.71 -71.82
N GLU A 7 -7.64 -38.45 -71.73
CA GLU A 7 -8.25 -37.27 -71.13
C GLU A 7 -7.86 -37.17 -69.65
N VAL A 8 -7.31 -36.03 -69.25
CA VAL A 8 -7.31 -35.59 -67.85
C VAL A 8 -8.36 -34.48 -67.78
N SER A 9 -9.52 -34.87 -67.27
CA SER A 9 -10.53 -33.97 -66.73
C SER A 9 -9.93 -33.35 -65.47
N ASP A 10 -9.61 -32.06 -65.49
CA ASP A 10 -9.34 -31.32 -64.27
C ASP A 10 -10.37 -30.20 -64.15
N SER A 11 -11.30 -30.44 -63.23
CA SER A 11 -12.40 -29.58 -62.85
C SER A 11 -11.93 -28.17 -62.53
N HIS A 12 -12.58 -27.17 -63.12
CA HIS A 12 -12.55 -25.78 -62.69
C HIS A 12 -12.95 -25.67 -61.22
N GLN A 13 -11.97 -25.80 -60.33
CA GLN A 13 -12.15 -25.52 -58.92
C GLN A 13 -12.07 -24.00 -58.77
N GLY A 14 -13.25 -23.38 -58.69
CA GLY A 14 -13.41 -21.97 -58.33
C GLY A 14 -12.71 -21.70 -57.01
N ARG A 15 -11.48 -21.18 -57.08
CA ARG A 15 -10.76 -20.64 -55.94
C ARG A 15 -11.46 -19.36 -55.54
N THR A 16 -12.46 -19.47 -54.66
CA THR A 16 -12.97 -18.34 -53.88
C THR A 16 -11.84 -17.86 -52.98
N THR A 17 -11.07 -16.89 -53.44
CA THR A 17 -10.18 -16.10 -52.59
C THR A 17 -11.06 -15.27 -51.67
N VAL A 18 -11.33 -15.77 -50.47
CA VAL A 18 -11.89 -14.96 -49.39
C VAL A 18 -10.78 -13.98 -48.99
N SER A 19 -10.80 -12.78 -49.56
CA SER A 19 -9.95 -11.68 -49.11
C SER A 19 -10.26 -11.41 -47.64
N ALA A 20 -9.30 -11.68 -46.76
CA ALA A 20 -9.39 -11.32 -45.36
C ALA A 20 -9.67 -9.80 -45.26
N PRO A 21 -10.64 -9.35 -44.44
CA PRO A 21 -10.88 -7.92 -44.28
C PRO A 21 -9.61 -7.29 -43.70
N ALA A 22 -9.09 -6.28 -44.40
CA ALA A 22 -7.93 -5.52 -43.95
C ALA A 22 -8.19 -5.04 -42.52
N ARG A 23 -7.39 -5.55 -41.58
CA ARG A 23 -7.39 -5.08 -40.19
C ARG A 23 -7.12 -3.58 -40.25
N VAL A 24 -8.12 -2.77 -39.88
CA VAL A 24 -7.94 -1.33 -39.71
C VAL A 24 -6.95 -1.13 -38.58
N THR A 25 -5.68 -0.99 -38.91
CA THR A 25 -4.65 -0.58 -37.96
C THR A 25 -4.95 0.88 -37.63
N PRO A 26 -5.36 1.22 -36.39
CA PRO A 26 -5.55 2.61 -36.03
C PRO A 26 -4.24 3.36 -36.28
N SER A 27 -4.32 4.47 -37.03
CA SER A 27 -3.17 5.33 -37.30
C SER A 27 -2.65 5.88 -35.99
N VAL A 28 -1.32 5.79 -35.78
CA VAL A 28 -0.61 6.26 -34.57
C VAL A 28 -0.99 7.71 -34.20
N ALA A 29 -1.37 8.51 -35.20
CA ALA A 29 -1.83 9.89 -35.04
C ALA A 29 -3.13 10.05 -34.21
N GLN A 30 -3.97 9.02 -34.08
CA GLN A 30 -5.20 9.08 -33.29
C GLN A 30 -4.99 8.84 -31.78
N THR A 31 -3.79 8.43 -31.35
CA THR A 31 -3.51 8.07 -29.95
C THR A 31 -2.88 9.19 -29.12
N THR A 32 -2.47 10.30 -29.74
CA THR A 32 -1.82 11.40 -29.03
C THR A 32 -2.80 12.55 -28.78
N SER A 33 -3.64 12.39 -27.76
CA SER A 33 -4.38 13.53 -27.19
C SER A 33 -3.39 14.53 -26.59
N LYS A 34 -3.11 15.63 -27.31
CA LYS A 34 -2.31 16.78 -26.86
C LYS A 34 -3.11 17.69 -25.93
N THR A 35 -3.62 17.17 -24.82
CA THR A 35 -4.13 18.01 -23.74
C THR A 35 -3.21 17.81 -22.54
N PRO A 36 -2.42 18.82 -22.14
CA PRO A 36 -1.72 18.78 -20.87
C PRO A 36 -2.79 18.79 -19.78
N ARG A 37 -3.15 17.61 -19.28
CA ARG A 37 -3.96 17.50 -18.06
C ARG A 37 -3.10 18.06 -16.94
N GLY A 38 -3.47 19.24 -16.43
CA GLY A 38 -2.84 19.84 -15.25
C GLY A 38 -2.59 18.79 -14.18
N THR A 39 -1.34 18.70 -13.74
CA THR A 39 -0.72 17.52 -13.14
C THR A 39 -0.97 17.40 -11.64
N LEU A 40 -2.13 17.83 -11.14
CA LEU A 40 -2.51 17.50 -9.76
C LEU A 40 -3.02 16.06 -9.77
N TYR A 41 -2.13 15.12 -9.47
CA TYR A 41 -2.49 13.73 -9.23
C TYR A 41 -3.65 13.72 -8.23
N ARG A 42 -4.86 13.35 -8.69
CA ARG A 42 -5.97 13.08 -7.78
C ARG A 42 -5.55 11.83 -7.02
N GLY A 43 -5.03 12.06 -5.82
CA GLY A 43 -4.55 11.05 -4.88
C GLY A 43 -5.60 9.99 -4.64
N ASN A 44 -5.66 8.97 -5.49
CA ASN A 44 -6.52 7.82 -5.26
C ASN A 44 -6.16 7.23 -3.88
N GLU A 45 -7.14 6.65 -3.20
CA GLU A 45 -6.99 6.14 -1.83
C GLU A 45 -5.82 5.13 -1.72
N GLY A 46 -5.52 4.42 -2.80
CA GLY A 46 -4.35 3.53 -2.92
C GLY A 46 -2.99 4.23 -2.84
N MET A 47 -2.84 5.46 -3.37
CA MET A 47 -1.56 6.18 -3.28
C MET A 47 -1.30 6.63 -1.84
N TRP A 48 -2.32 7.19 -1.19
CA TRP A 48 -2.23 7.58 0.22
C TRP A 48 -1.97 6.38 1.12
N SER A 49 -2.66 5.25 0.87
CA SER A 49 -2.41 3.99 1.58
C SER A 49 -0.94 3.58 1.54
N TRP A 50 -0.32 3.63 0.36
CA TRP A 50 1.09 3.30 0.13
C TRP A 50 2.04 4.30 0.81
N VAL A 51 1.79 5.61 0.66
CA VAL A 51 2.64 6.65 1.26
C VAL A 51 2.67 6.49 2.77
N LEU A 52 1.50 6.39 3.40
CA LEU A 52 1.36 6.23 4.84
C LEU A 52 2.02 4.94 5.33
N HIS A 53 1.92 3.84 4.59
CA HIS A 53 2.54 2.57 4.98
C HIS A 53 4.07 2.65 5.01
N ARG A 54 4.67 3.37 4.05
CA ARG A 54 6.11 3.61 4.02
C ARG A 54 6.56 4.53 5.14
N ILE A 55 5.88 5.66 5.32
CA ILE A 55 6.22 6.63 6.37
C ILE A 55 6.16 5.97 7.75
N THR A 56 5.07 5.24 8.03
CA THR A 56 4.93 4.51 9.31
C THR A 56 5.99 3.42 9.45
N GLY A 57 6.32 2.69 8.39
CA GLY A 57 7.39 1.68 8.42
C GLY A 57 8.77 2.27 8.74
N VAL A 58 9.11 3.41 8.12
CA VAL A 58 10.37 4.12 8.41
C VAL A 58 10.39 4.64 9.84
N ALA A 59 9.28 5.21 10.32
CA ALA A 59 9.17 5.68 11.70
C ALA A 59 9.35 4.53 12.71
N ILE A 60 8.70 3.39 12.47
CA ILE A 60 8.82 2.19 13.32
C ILE A 60 10.25 1.64 13.28
N PHE A 61 10.91 1.62 12.12
CA PHE A 61 12.29 1.16 12.01
C PHE A 61 13.25 1.97 12.90
N PHE A 62 13.19 3.31 12.82
CA PHE A 62 14.03 4.16 13.67
C PHE A 62 13.64 4.07 15.14
N PHE A 63 12.35 3.95 15.45
CA PHE A 63 11.89 3.66 16.81
C PHE A 63 12.52 2.37 17.33
N LEU A 64 12.47 1.27 16.57
CA LEU A 64 13.04 -0.01 16.98
C LEU A 64 14.56 0.07 17.16
N LEU A 65 15.27 0.82 16.32
CA LEU A 65 16.71 1.05 16.49
C LEU A 65 17.01 1.69 17.86
N VAL A 66 16.39 2.83 18.15
CA VAL A 66 16.58 3.54 19.43
C VAL A 66 16.12 2.68 20.60
N HIS A 67 14.97 2.02 20.47
CA HIS A 67 14.38 1.18 21.51
C HIS A 67 15.29 0.00 21.89
N VAL A 68 15.92 -0.66 20.92
CA VAL A 68 16.86 -1.76 21.19
C VAL A 68 18.13 -1.26 21.87
N LEU A 69 18.64 -0.08 21.48
CA LEU A 69 19.81 0.52 22.13
C LEU A 69 19.50 0.87 23.58
N ASP A 70 18.39 1.57 23.84
CA ASP A 70 17.99 2.00 25.19
C ASP A 70 17.75 0.79 26.12
N THR A 71 17.10 -0.26 25.62
CA THR A 71 16.89 -1.49 26.41
C THR A 71 18.18 -2.29 26.66
N ALA A 72 19.17 -2.19 25.77
CA ALA A 72 20.48 -2.80 25.99
C ALA A 72 21.27 -2.09 27.09
N LEU A 73 21.15 -0.76 27.23
CA LEU A 73 21.83 0.02 28.28
C LEU A 73 21.46 -0.42 29.70
N ILE A 74 20.22 -0.91 29.91
CA ILE A 74 19.75 -1.46 31.20
C ILE A 74 20.69 -2.57 31.70
N ARG A 75 21.28 -3.35 30.78
CA ARG A 75 22.16 -4.48 31.14
C ARG A 75 23.61 -4.06 31.41
N VAL A 76 24.01 -2.84 31.06
CA VAL A 76 25.41 -2.38 31.13
C VAL A 76 25.66 -1.56 32.40
N SER A 77 24.79 -0.60 32.74
CA SER A 77 24.94 0.23 33.94
C SER A 77 23.60 0.78 34.43
N PRO A 78 23.09 0.35 35.59
CA PRO A 78 21.83 0.85 36.16
C PRO A 78 21.85 2.36 36.44
N GLU A 79 23.01 2.91 36.82
CA GLU A 79 23.16 4.34 37.13
C GLU A 79 22.99 5.25 35.90
N ALA A 80 23.44 4.81 34.72
CA ALA A 80 23.23 5.55 33.46
C ALA A 80 21.77 5.48 33.00
N TYR A 81 21.04 4.42 33.35
CA TYR A 81 19.63 4.25 33.04
C TYR A 81 18.76 5.20 33.89
N ASP A 82 19.05 5.33 35.19
CA ASP A 82 18.32 6.22 36.09
C ASP A 82 18.44 7.69 35.68
N ALA A 83 19.62 8.12 35.21
CA ALA A 83 19.84 9.47 34.69
C ALA A 83 19.04 9.76 33.40
N VAL A 84 18.88 8.76 32.54
CA VAL A 84 18.19 8.88 31.25
C VAL A 84 16.66 8.81 31.40
N ILE A 85 16.16 8.03 32.35
CA ILE A 85 14.72 7.88 32.59
C ILE A 85 14.04 9.12 33.19
N GLY A 86 14.79 9.91 33.97
CA GLY A 86 14.29 11.20 34.46
C GLY A 86 13.84 12.13 33.34
N THR A 87 14.52 12.08 32.18
CA THR A 87 14.21 12.89 30.99
C THR A 87 12.98 12.45 30.20
N TYR A 88 12.57 11.17 30.32
CA TYR A 88 11.43 10.63 29.57
C TYR A 88 10.07 10.88 30.21
N LYS A 89 10.02 11.29 31.48
CA LYS A 89 8.78 11.60 32.20
C LYS A 89 8.29 13.02 31.88
N ASN A 90 7.91 13.25 30.63
CA ASN A 90 7.34 14.52 30.21
C ASN A 90 6.07 14.29 29.35
N PRO A 91 5.09 15.23 29.39
CA PRO A 91 3.84 15.08 28.62
C PRO A 91 4.04 15.04 27.10
N ILE A 92 5.17 15.56 26.60
CA ILE A 92 5.54 15.49 25.18
C ILE A 92 5.80 14.03 24.77
N MET A 93 6.48 13.25 25.61
CA MET A 93 6.69 11.82 25.38
C MET A 93 5.36 11.05 25.38
N GLY A 94 4.41 11.43 26.24
CA GLY A 94 3.06 10.84 26.22
C GLY A 94 2.31 11.08 24.91
N LEU A 95 2.49 12.25 24.27
CA LEU A 95 1.98 12.48 22.90
C LEU A 95 2.72 11.64 21.86
N GLY A 96 4.03 11.49 22.02
CA GLY A 96 4.88 10.62 21.20
C GLY A 96 4.44 9.16 21.23
N GLU A 97 4.03 8.66 22.40
CA GLU A 97 3.49 7.30 22.57
C GLU A 97 2.18 7.11 21.79
N VAL A 98 1.26 8.09 21.81
CA VAL A 98 0.03 8.04 21.00
C VAL A 98 0.37 8.01 19.51
N ALA A 99 1.30 8.86 19.07
CA ALA A 99 1.74 8.90 17.68
C ALA A 99 2.40 7.57 17.24
N LEU A 100 3.20 6.96 18.13
CA LEU A 100 3.83 5.67 17.89
C LEU A 100 2.80 4.55 17.77
N VAL A 101 1.82 4.49 18.69
CA VAL A 101 0.72 3.51 18.62
C VAL A 101 -0.08 3.70 17.33
N ALA A 102 -0.35 4.94 16.94
CA ALA A 102 -1.02 5.24 15.68
C ALA A 102 -0.23 4.72 14.46
N ALA A 103 1.09 4.91 14.45
CA ALA A 103 1.96 4.43 13.38
C ALA A 103 1.99 2.89 13.31
N ILE A 104 2.20 2.22 14.44
CA ILE A 104 2.26 0.75 14.53
C ILE A 104 0.92 0.13 14.10
N ALA A 105 -0.20 0.61 14.63
CA ALA A 105 -1.53 0.09 14.32
C ALA A 105 -1.85 0.25 12.83
N TYR A 106 -1.62 1.43 12.25
CA TYR A 106 -1.84 1.64 10.83
C TYR A 106 -0.94 0.73 9.98
N HIS A 107 0.35 0.63 10.32
CA HIS A 107 1.30 -0.19 9.57
C HIS A 107 0.88 -1.66 9.55
N ALA A 108 0.49 -2.21 10.71
CA ALA A 108 0.05 -3.58 10.85
C ALA A 108 -1.24 -3.86 10.06
N TYR A 109 -2.29 -3.06 10.24
CA TYR A 109 -3.56 -3.26 9.54
C TYR A 109 -3.44 -3.07 8.03
N ASN A 110 -2.69 -2.05 7.58
CA ASN A 110 -2.46 -1.84 6.16
C ASN A 110 -1.58 -2.95 5.56
N GLY A 111 -0.60 -3.48 6.30
CA GLY A 111 0.19 -4.64 5.90
C GLY A 111 -0.68 -5.88 5.69
N LEU A 112 -1.60 -6.17 6.62
CA LEU A 112 -2.58 -7.26 6.46
C LEU A 112 -3.47 -7.06 5.24
N ARG A 113 -3.91 -5.83 4.96
CA ARG A 113 -4.68 -5.49 3.76
C ARG A 113 -3.87 -5.73 2.48
N ILE A 114 -2.58 -5.42 2.46
CA ILE A 114 -1.69 -5.69 1.32
C ILE A 114 -1.57 -7.20 1.11
N ILE A 115 -1.26 -7.96 2.17
CA ILE A 115 -1.19 -9.43 2.12
C ILE A 115 -2.49 -10.02 1.57
N ALA A 116 -3.65 -9.56 2.05
CA ALA A 116 -4.94 -10.05 1.58
C ALA A 116 -5.17 -9.75 0.08
N VAL A 117 -4.75 -8.58 -0.39
CA VAL A 117 -4.84 -8.18 -1.80
C VAL A 117 -3.94 -9.04 -2.68
N ASP A 118 -2.74 -9.37 -2.21
CA ASP A 118 -1.78 -10.20 -2.94
C ASP A 118 -2.23 -11.66 -3.04
N LEU A 119 -2.95 -12.17 -2.04
CA LEU A 119 -3.37 -13.57 -1.98
C LEU A 119 -4.74 -13.84 -2.61
N TRP A 120 -5.65 -12.86 -2.67
CA TRP A 120 -7.03 -13.10 -3.11
C TRP A 120 -7.52 -12.15 -4.22
N PRO A 121 -8.04 -12.69 -5.34
CA PRO A 121 -8.68 -11.89 -6.39
C PRO A 121 -9.90 -11.11 -5.90
N TRP A 122 -10.62 -11.62 -4.90
CA TRP A 122 -11.72 -10.91 -4.26
C TRP A 122 -11.24 -9.62 -3.58
N ALA A 123 -10.14 -9.68 -2.83
CA ALA A 123 -9.58 -8.53 -2.14
C ALA A 123 -9.08 -7.47 -3.12
N THR A 124 -8.52 -7.90 -4.26
CA THR A 124 -8.14 -7.00 -5.36
C THR A 124 -9.34 -6.23 -5.94
N ARG A 125 -10.52 -6.84 -6.00
CA ARG A 125 -11.75 -6.14 -6.44
C ARG A 125 -12.32 -5.21 -5.36
N HIS A 126 -12.04 -5.47 -4.09
CA HIS A 126 -12.59 -4.75 -2.94
C HIS A 126 -11.54 -3.85 -2.25
N GLN A 127 -10.49 -3.44 -2.96
CA GLN A 127 -9.36 -2.70 -2.41
C GLN A 127 -9.75 -1.41 -1.69
N ARG A 128 -10.79 -0.72 -2.18
CA ARG A 128 -11.29 0.53 -1.62
C ARG A 128 -12.04 0.29 -0.31
N GLN A 129 -12.91 -0.72 -0.27
CA GLN A 129 -13.64 -1.11 0.94
C GLN A 129 -12.68 -1.59 2.03
N LEU A 130 -11.68 -2.39 1.66
CA LEU A 130 -10.65 -2.87 2.59
C LEU A 130 -9.83 -1.71 3.18
N TRP A 131 -9.49 -0.70 2.37
CA TRP A 131 -8.79 0.47 2.89
C TRP A 131 -9.63 1.25 3.91
N TRP A 132 -10.92 1.47 3.63
CA TRP A 132 -11.82 2.08 4.61
C TRP A 132 -11.99 1.22 5.86
N GLY A 133 -11.98 -0.11 5.72
CA GLY A 133 -11.95 -1.04 6.85
C GLY A 133 -10.70 -0.87 7.72
N VAL A 134 -9.53 -0.71 7.10
CA VAL A 134 -8.27 -0.40 7.81
C VAL A 134 -8.37 0.93 8.56
N ILE A 135 -8.87 1.97 7.92
CA ILE A 135 -9.03 3.29 8.56
C ILE A 135 -10.03 3.22 9.72
N GLY A 136 -11.15 2.52 9.55
CA GLY A 136 -12.15 2.32 10.60
C GLY A 136 -11.57 1.57 11.81
N LEU A 137 -10.88 0.45 11.56
CA LEU A 137 -10.25 -0.33 12.63
C LEU A 137 -9.17 0.48 13.35
N TRP A 138 -8.33 1.19 12.59
CA TRP A 138 -7.31 2.08 13.13
C TRP A 138 -7.91 3.19 14.02
N ALA A 139 -8.98 3.83 13.55
CA ALA A 139 -9.66 4.88 14.30
C ALA A 139 -10.30 4.35 15.59
N VAL A 140 -10.90 3.14 15.56
CA VAL A 140 -11.45 2.48 16.76
C VAL A 140 -10.35 2.19 17.78
N THR A 141 -9.20 1.65 17.34
CA THR A 141 -8.05 1.41 18.21
C THR A 141 -7.57 2.69 18.88
N LEU A 142 -7.45 3.79 18.13
CA LEU A 142 -7.04 5.07 18.70
C LEU A 142 -8.10 5.70 19.61
N ALA A 143 -9.38 5.57 19.27
CA ALA A 143 -10.47 6.07 20.12
C ALA A 143 -10.53 5.33 21.46
N GLY A 144 -10.21 4.02 21.49
CA GLY A 144 -10.11 3.26 22.74
C GLY A 144 -8.86 3.59 23.57
N PHE A 145 -7.73 3.82 22.91
CA PHE A 145 -6.44 4.02 23.57
C PHE A 145 -6.18 5.48 23.98
N ALA A 146 -6.29 6.42 23.04
CA ALA A 146 -5.78 7.78 23.21
C ALA A 146 -6.46 8.56 24.34
N PRO A 147 -7.80 8.53 24.53
CA PRO A 147 -8.43 9.26 25.64
C PRO A 147 -7.96 8.76 27.01
N ARG A 148 -7.95 7.42 27.19
CA ARG A 148 -7.50 6.78 28.43
C ARG A 148 -6.03 7.13 28.71
N HIS A 149 -5.19 7.03 27.68
CA HIS A 149 -3.75 7.29 27.80
C HIS A 149 -3.47 8.74 28.14
N LEU A 150 -4.06 9.68 27.41
CA LEU A 150 -3.86 11.11 27.64
C LEU A 150 -4.36 11.54 29.02
N ILE A 151 -5.49 11.01 29.49
CA ILE A 151 -5.95 11.25 30.87
C ILE A 151 -4.88 10.80 31.87
N ASN A 152 -4.28 9.62 31.70
CA ASN A 152 -3.23 9.15 32.60
C ASN A 152 -1.97 10.03 32.53
N VAL A 153 -1.52 10.38 31.32
CA VAL A 153 -0.33 11.22 31.10
C VAL A 153 -0.51 12.59 31.77
N PHE A 154 -1.66 13.25 31.57
CA PHE A 154 -1.89 14.59 32.13
C PHE A 154 -2.27 14.57 33.61
N ALA A 155 -2.98 13.53 34.09
CA ALA A 155 -3.26 13.37 35.52
C ALA A 155 -1.97 13.20 36.35
N ASN A 156 -0.99 12.48 35.81
CA ASN A 156 0.33 12.33 36.46
C ASN A 156 1.17 13.62 36.44
N VAL A 157 0.85 14.59 35.57
CA VAL A 157 1.54 15.90 35.50
C VAL A 157 0.90 16.92 36.45
N GLY A 158 -0.42 16.84 36.69
CA GLY A 158 -1.15 17.75 37.59
C GLY A 158 -1.24 17.29 39.05
N GLY A 159 -0.73 16.11 39.38
CA GLY A 159 -0.77 15.51 40.73
C GLY A 159 0.47 15.75 41.59
N HIS A 160 1.26 16.78 41.30
CA HIS A 160 2.34 17.28 42.14
C HIS A 160 1.90 18.53 42.91
#